data_AF-A0A7G6YEC2-F1
#
_entry.id   AF-A0A7G6YEC2-F1
#
_cell.length_a   1.000
_cell.length_b   1.000
_cell.length_c   1.000
_cell.angle_alpha   90.00
_cell.angle_beta   90.00
_cell.angle_gamma   90.00
#
_symmetry.space_group_name_H-M   'P 1'
#
loop_
_entity.id
_entity.type
_entity.pdbx_description
1 polymer ?
#
loop_
_entity_poly.entity_id
_entity_poly.type
_entity_poly.pdbx_seq_one_letter_code
_entity_poly.pdbx_strand_id
1 'polypeptide(L)'
;MQIRLTTLLSRKTLPKDAAVVIAKGLTTHRQAISTATREGNGLAHQLLGLEPSGYFENDRLVALLEQTPAKAQHVALAVVLGACESVTSKQTWRYPSPTDTDYFTQLGAWGYSLSDVEQIVTAGEAAQAAEKGDPVNAEPGAGD
;
A
#
# COMPACT_ATOMS: atom_id res chain seq x y z
N MET A 1 -6.77 -10.19 6.83
CA MET A 1 -5.96 -9.03 6.43
C MET A 1 -6.52 -7.73 7.01
N GLN A 2 -7.80 -7.41 6.77
CA GLN A 2 -8.51 -6.21 7.27
C GLN A 2 -8.39 -5.83 8.77
N ILE A 3 -8.45 -6.79 9.69
CA ILE A 3 -8.40 -6.54 11.16
C ILE A 3 -7.06 -5.93 11.64
N ARG A 4 -6.00 -6.01 10.83
CA ARG A 4 -4.66 -5.60 11.28
C ARG A 4 -4.25 -4.21 10.78
N LEU A 5 -4.73 -3.78 9.62
CA LEU A 5 -4.56 -2.41 9.12
C LEU A 5 -5.32 -1.40 9.99
N THR A 6 -6.52 -1.75 10.45
CA THR A 6 -7.27 -0.96 11.44
C THR A 6 -6.47 -0.73 12.71
N THR A 7 -5.74 -1.76 13.19
CA THR A 7 -4.86 -1.64 14.37
C THR A 7 -3.71 -0.67 14.12
N LEU A 8 -3.09 -0.70 12.94
CA LEU A 8 -2.01 0.22 12.57
C LEU A 8 -2.51 1.68 12.51
N LEU A 9 -3.67 1.90 11.91
CA LEU A 9 -4.29 3.23 11.80
C LEU A 9 -4.92 3.74 13.11
N SER A 10 -5.19 2.85 14.06
CA SER A 10 -5.68 3.21 15.40
C SER A 10 -4.56 3.72 16.34
N ARG A 11 -3.29 3.63 15.92
CA ARG A 11 -2.16 4.13 16.73
C ARG A 11 -2.19 5.65 16.79
N LYS A 12 -1.81 6.20 17.96
CA LYS A 12 -1.75 7.67 18.18
C LYS A 12 -0.74 8.38 17.28
N THR A 13 0.30 7.68 16.85
CA THR A 13 1.36 8.20 15.99
C THR A 13 1.54 7.29 14.79
N LEU A 14 1.44 7.85 13.59
CA LEU A 14 1.73 7.15 12.35
C LEU A 14 3.23 6.81 12.25
N PRO A 15 3.60 5.82 11.42
CA PRO A 15 4.98 5.59 11.03
C PRO A 15 5.63 6.88 10.49
N LYS A 16 6.93 7.07 10.77
CA LYS A 16 7.66 8.30 10.39
C LYS A 16 7.71 8.53 8.88
N ASP A 17 7.62 7.45 8.11
CA ASP A 17 7.63 7.38 6.66
C ASP A 17 6.21 7.39 6.04
N ALA A 18 5.15 7.56 6.83
CA ALA A 18 3.77 7.54 6.33
C ALA A 18 3.54 8.55 5.18
N ALA A 19 4.13 9.74 5.25
CA ALA A 19 4.03 10.72 4.17
C ALA A 19 4.71 10.25 2.87
N VAL A 20 5.83 9.54 2.98
CA VAL A 20 6.53 8.94 1.84
C VAL A 20 5.69 7.83 1.23
N VAL A 21 5.07 6.97 2.06
CA VAL A 21 4.18 5.90 1.57
C VAL A 21 2.96 6.48 0.88
N ILE A 22 2.35 7.54 1.42
CA ILE A 22 1.25 8.25 0.75
C ILE A 22 1.71 8.75 -0.63
N ALA A 23 2.85 9.45 -0.69
CA ALA A 23 3.37 9.98 -1.95
C ALA A 23 3.64 8.87 -2.97
N LYS A 24 4.29 7.77 -2.56
CA LYS A 24 4.53 6.59 -3.40
C LYS A 24 3.22 5.95 -3.88
N GLY A 25 2.22 5.83 -3.00
CA GLY A 25 0.91 5.29 -3.37
C GLY A 25 0.24 6.10 -4.48
N LEU A 26 0.31 7.43 -4.38
CA LEU A 26 -0.27 8.34 -5.37
C LEU A 26 0.49 8.34 -6.71
N THR A 27 1.81 8.09 -6.72
CA THR A 27 2.63 8.15 -7.94
C THR A 27 2.85 6.80 -8.62
N THR A 28 2.98 5.73 -7.85
CA THR A 28 3.27 4.37 -8.33
C THR A 28 1.99 3.55 -8.48
N HIS A 29 1.11 3.56 -7.46
CA HIS A 29 -0.07 2.69 -7.40
C HIS A 29 -1.35 3.36 -7.93
N ARG A 30 -1.20 4.20 -8.96
CA ARG A 30 -2.25 5.11 -9.47
C ARG A 30 -3.54 4.40 -9.87
N GLN A 31 -3.43 3.21 -10.47
CA GLN A 31 -4.59 2.42 -10.90
C GLN A 31 -5.41 1.94 -9.70
N ALA A 32 -4.75 1.45 -8.64
CA ALA A 32 -5.41 1.04 -7.42
C ALA A 32 -6.15 2.22 -6.75
N ILE A 33 -5.47 3.37 -6.66
CA ILE A 33 -6.06 4.61 -6.13
C ILE A 33 -7.26 5.06 -6.96
N SER A 34 -7.16 5.02 -8.29
CA SER A 34 -8.24 5.42 -9.18
C SER A 34 -9.48 4.55 -9.01
N THR A 35 -9.30 3.22 -8.95
CA THR A 35 -10.39 2.27 -8.71
C THR A 35 -11.03 2.49 -7.35
N ALA A 36 -10.23 2.55 -6.27
CA ALA A 36 -10.74 2.73 -4.91
C ALA A 36 -11.51 4.06 -4.76
N THR A 37 -11.02 5.13 -5.38
CA THR A 37 -11.71 6.43 -5.36
C THR A 37 -13.05 6.36 -6.09
N ARG A 38 -13.13 5.65 -7.23
CA ARG A 38 -14.37 5.44 -7.97
C ARG A 38 -15.39 4.61 -7.16
N GLU A 39 -14.91 3.70 -6.33
CA GLU A 39 -15.72 2.86 -5.45
C GLU A 39 -16.02 3.53 -4.09
N GLY A 40 -15.67 4.81 -3.92
CA GLY A 40 -16.00 5.58 -2.70
C GLY A 40 -15.12 5.24 -1.50
N ASN A 41 -13.92 4.70 -1.71
CA ASN A 41 -12.94 4.38 -0.66
C ASN A 41 -13.55 3.53 0.48
N GLY A 42 -14.39 2.54 0.15
CA GLY A 42 -15.10 1.73 1.15
C GLY A 42 -14.18 1.05 2.17
N LEU A 43 -13.02 0.56 1.73
CA LEU A 43 -12.02 0.01 2.65
C LEU A 43 -11.43 1.08 3.59
N ALA A 44 -11.18 2.31 3.11
CA ALA A 44 -10.67 3.38 3.96
C ALA A 44 -11.66 3.77 5.07
N HIS A 45 -12.96 3.75 4.77
CA HIS A 45 -14.02 3.92 5.76
C HIS A 45 -13.92 2.84 6.85
N GLN A 46 -13.87 1.57 6.44
CA GLN A 46 -13.75 0.44 7.36
C GLN A 46 -12.47 0.50 8.20
N LEU A 47 -11.35 0.90 7.60
CA LEU A 47 -10.07 1.05 8.28
C LEU A 47 -10.08 2.12 9.37
N LEU A 48 -10.89 3.17 9.21
CA LEU A 48 -11.08 4.24 10.18
C LEU A 48 -12.25 4.00 11.13
N GLY A 49 -12.91 2.83 11.04
CA GLY A 49 -14.09 2.50 11.85
C GLY A 49 -15.31 3.36 11.52
N LEU A 50 -15.39 3.86 10.29
CA LEU A 50 -16.53 4.62 9.78
C LEU A 50 -17.45 3.68 9.00
N GLU A 51 -18.76 3.81 9.21
CA GLU A 51 -19.73 3.18 8.32
C GLU A 51 -19.62 3.83 6.91
N PRO A 52 -19.71 3.04 5.83
CA PRO A 52 -19.72 3.57 4.48
C PRO A 52 -20.84 4.60 4.33
N SER A 53 -20.52 5.77 3.75
CA SER A 53 -21.55 6.76 3.44
C SER A 53 -22.57 6.17 2.47
N GLY A 54 -23.86 6.37 2.77
CA GLY A 54 -24.92 6.07 1.81
C GLY A 54 -24.77 6.91 0.53
N TYR A 55 -25.33 6.45 -0.59
CA TYR A 55 -25.20 7.09 -1.91
C TYR A 55 -25.62 8.57 -1.95
N PHE A 56 -26.45 9.01 -0.99
CA PHE A 56 -26.94 10.39 -0.86
C PHE A 56 -26.37 11.15 0.34
N GLU A 57 -25.43 10.57 1.08
CA GLU A 57 -24.79 11.23 2.22
C GLU A 57 -23.45 11.85 1.82
N ASN A 58 -23.04 12.91 2.53
CA ASN A 58 -21.68 13.42 2.42
C ASN A 58 -20.68 12.35 2.87
N ASP A 59 -19.56 12.26 2.16
CA ASP A 59 -18.48 11.31 2.47
C ASP A 59 -18.03 11.49 3.93
N ARG A 60 -18.07 10.40 4.70
CA ARG A 60 -17.76 10.42 6.13
C ARG A 60 -16.29 10.72 6.39
N LEU A 61 -15.40 10.47 5.42
CA LEU A 61 -14.00 10.89 5.46
C LEU A 61 -13.89 12.41 5.40
N VAL A 62 -14.70 13.07 4.56
CA VAL A 62 -14.73 14.55 4.49
C VAL A 62 -15.24 15.13 5.80
N ALA A 63 -16.34 14.59 6.33
CA ALA A 63 -16.85 15.02 7.64
C ALA A 63 -15.83 14.83 8.78
N LEU A 64 -15.05 13.73 8.75
CA LEU A 64 -13.98 13.49 9.73
C LEU A 64 -12.86 14.54 9.61
N LEU A 65 -12.50 14.95 8.38
CA LEU A 65 -11.48 15.98 8.15
C LEU A 65 -11.93 17.35 8.64
N GLU A 66 -13.19 17.71 8.43
CA GLU A 66 -13.77 18.96 8.92
C GLU A 66 -13.78 19.01 10.46
N GLN A 67 -14.13 17.89 11.11
CA GLN A 67 -14.17 17.81 12.56
C GLN A 67 -12.79 17.68 13.21
N THR A 68 -11.85 16.99 12.55
CA THR A 68 -10.51 16.73 13.09
C THR A 68 -9.44 16.84 12.01
N PRO A 69 -9.04 18.06 11.63
CA PRO A 69 -8.02 18.27 10.60
C PRO A 69 -6.67 17.60 10.93
N ALA A 70 -6.35 17.44 12.21
CA ALA A 70 -5.15 16.73 12.67
C ALA A 70 -5.08 15.25 12.23
N LYS A 71 -6.21 14.65 11.84
CA LYS A 71 -6.27 13.28 11.30
C LYS A 71 -6.09 13.21 9.79
N ALA A 72 -5.82 14.32 9.10
CA ALA A 72 -5.68 14.33 7.64
C ALA A 72 -4.68 13.29 7.11
N GLN A 73 -3.53 13.14 7.77
CA GLN A 73 -2.54 12.15 7.37
C GLN A 73 -3.00 10.71 7.63
N HIS A 74 -3.83 10.46 8.65
CA HIS A 74 -4.41 9.14 8.90
C HIS A 74 -5.44 8.78 7.83
N VAL A 75 -6.26 9.76 7.42
CA VAL A 75 -7.23 9.59 6.34
C VAL A 75 -6.51 9.30 5.02
N ALA A 76 -5.50 10.11 4.67
CA ALA A 76 -4.71 9.90 3.45
C ALA A 76 -4.04 8.52 3.43
N LEU A 77 -3.45 8.11 4.57
CA LEU A 77 -2.84 6.79 4.67
C LEU A 77 -3.88 5.67 4.55
N ALA A 78 -5.04 5.80 5.19
CA ALA A 78 -6.12 4.82 5.09
C ALA A 78 -6.63 4.65 3.66
N VAL A 79 -6.73 5.74 2.89
CA VAL A 79 -7.10 5.70 1.46
C VAL A 79 -6.05 4.93 0.65
N VAL A 80 -4.77 5.25 0.83
CA VAL A 80 -3.69 4.59 0.08
C VAL A 80 -3.60 3.10 0.43
N LEU A 81 -3.62 2.75 1.71
CA LEU A 81 -3.58 1.35 2.15
C LEU A 81 -4.84 0.60 1.71
N GLY A 82 -6.02 1.21 1.86
CA GLY A 82 -7.28 0.63 1.41
C GLY A 82 -7.31 0.39 -0.10
N ALA A 83 -6.71 1.27 -0.89
CA ALA A 83 -6.61 1.09 -2.33
C ALA A 83 -5.65 -0.05 -2.72
N CYS A 84 -4.49 -0.15 -2.07
CA CYS A 84 -3.56 -1.26 -2.32
C CYS A 84 -4.18 -2.61 -1.90
N GLU A 85 -4.90 -2.62 -0.78
CA GLU A 85 -5.63 -3.78 -0.28
C GLU A 85 -6.75 -4.21 -1.24
N SER A 86 -7.50 -3.27 -1.85
CA SER A 86 -8.63 -3.63 -2.72
C SER A 86 -8.21 -4.34 -4.00
N VAL A 87 -7.01 -4.05 -4.51
CA VAL A 87 -6.45 -4.72 -5.69
C VAL A 87 -5.69 -6.00 -5.35
N THR A 88 -5.38 -6.21 -4.08
CA THR A 88 -4.75 -7.44 -3.60
C THR A 88 -5.78 -8.56 -3.57
N SER A 89 -5.47 -9.71 -4.18
CA SER A 89 -6.38 -10.86 -4.26
C SER A 89 -5.69 -12.17 -3.87
N LYS A 90 -6.46 -13.25 -3.73
CA LYS A 90 -5.89 -14.59 -3.51
C LYS A 90 -4.99 -15.08 -4.65
N GLN A 91 -4.99 -14.45 -5.83
CA GLN A 91 -4.07 -14.79 -6.92
C GLN A 91 -2.74 -14.01 -6.83
N THR A 92 -2.67 -12.97 -5.98
CA THR A 92 -1.50 -12.10 -5.83
C THR A 92 -0.25 -12.87 -5.40
N TRP A 93 -0.37 -13.89 -4.54
CA TRP A 93 0.81 -14.69 -4.15
C TRP A 93 1.35 -15.58 -5.28
N ARG A 94 0.54 -15.83 -6.32
CA ARG A 94 0.92 -16.66 -7.48
C ARG A 94 1.49 -15.82 -8.64
N TYR A 95 1.01 -14.58 -8.77
CA TYR A 95 1.50 -13.59 -9.74
C TYR A 95 1.51 -12.20 -9.11
N PRO A 96 2.51 -11.89 -8.26
CA PRO A 96 2.53 -10.60 -7.57
C PRO A 96 2.80 -9.47 -8.55
N SER A 97 2.00 -8.40 -8.47
CA SER A 97 2.33 -7.16 -9.16
C SER A 97 3.38 -6.37 -8.37
N PRO A 98 4.15 -5.47 -9.01
CA PRO A 98 5.07 -4.59 -8.28
C PRO A 98 4.41 -3.80 -7.14
N THR A 99 3.13 -3.44 -7.31
CA THR A 99 2.33 -2.77 -6.27
C THR A 99 2.13 -3.64 -5.04
N ASP A 100 1.83 -4.93 -5.23
CA ASP A 100 1.60 -5.85 -4.12
C ASP A 100 2.90 -6.07 -3.35
N THR A 101 4.02 -6.18 -4.05
CA THR A 101 5.32 -6.39 -3.42
C THR A 101 5.80 -5.18 -2.63
N ASP A 102 5.71 -3.97 -3.20
CA ASP A 102 6.01 -2.73 -2.49
C ASP A 102 5.14 -2.59 -1.23
N TYR A 103 3.86 -2.91 -1.36
CA TYR A 103 2.90 -2.86 -0.26
C TYR A 103 3.26 -3.83 0.87
N PHE A 104 3.50 -5.12 0.57
CA PHE A 104 3.86 -6.11 1.59
C PHE A 104 5.24 -5.83 2.22
N THR A 105 6.23 -5.40 1.43
CA THR A 105 7.54 -4.98 1.94
C THR A 105 7.39 -3.84 2.96
N GLN A 106 6.58 -2.84 2.62
CA GLN A 106 6.34 -1.70 3.50
C GLN A 106 5.58 -2.10 4.77
N LEU A 107 4.62 -3.02 4.68
CA LEU A 107 3.95 -3.57 5.85
C LEU A 107 4.95 -4.30 6.77
N GLY A 108 5.82 -5.14 6.20
CA GLY A 108 6.89 -5.82 6.94
C GLY A 108 7.82 -4.83 7.65
N ALA A 109 8.20 -3.73 6.99
CA ALA A 109 9.04 -2.68 7.58
C ALA A 109 8.38 -1.99 8.80
N TRP A 110 7.05 -1.92 8.84
CA TRP A 110 6.31 -1.40 10.00
C TRP A 110 6.12 -2.43 11.13
N GLY A 111 6.74 -3.60 11.01
CA GLY A 111 6.67 -4.69 11.99
C GLY A 111 5.45 -5.59 11.81
N TYR A 112 4.82 -5.57 10.64
CA TYR A 112 3.74 -6.50 10.33
C TYR A 112 4.30 -7.92 10.11
N SER A 113 3.83 -8.89 10.89
CA SER A 113 4.12 -10.30 10.62
C SER A 113 3.35 -10.75 9.37
N LEU A 114 4.05 -10.73 8.23
CA LEU A 114 3.56 -11.29 6.98
C LEU A 114 3.33 -12.80 7.15
N SER A 115 2.19 -13.29 6.70
CA SER A 115 1.89 -14.72 6.59
C SER A 115 2.78 -15.39 5.54
N ASP A 116 2.89 -16.72 5.59
CA ASP A 116 3.77 -17.49 4.69
C ASP A 116 3.53 -17.18 3.21
N VAL A 117 2.27 -16.94 2.81
CA VAL A 117 1.91 -16.59 1.43
C VAL A 117 2.31 -15.15 1.05
N GLU A 118 2.31 -14.23 2.01
CA GLU A 118 2.73 -12.83 1.80
C GLU A 118 4.27 -12.73 1.79
N GLN A 119 4.97 -13.59 2.54
CA GLN A 119 6.43 -13.70 2.50
C GLN A 119 6.95 -14.21 1.16
N ILE A 120 6.21 -15.09 0.47
CA ILE A 120 6.56 -15.56 -0.88
C ILE A 120 6.59 -14.39 -1.89
N VAL A 121 5.67 -13.44 -1.76
CA VAL A 121 5.62 -12.25 -2.63
C VAL A 121 6.88 -11.39 -2.45
N THR A 122 7.30 -11.18 -1.20
CA THR A 122 8.50 -10.40 -0.88
C THR A 122 9.79 -11.13 -1.27
N ALA A 123 9.83 -12.46 -1.11
CA ALA A 123 11.00 -13.28 -1.49
C ALA A 123 11.22 -13.35 -3.01
N GLY A 124 10.15 -13.30 -3.81
CA GLY A 124 10.23 -13.28 -5.27
C GLY A 124 10.92 -12.04 -5.84
N GLU A 125 10.84 -10.90 -5.16
CA GLU A 125 11.56 -9.67 -5.54
C GLU A 125 13.04 -9.76 -5.22
N ALA A 126 13.40 -10.30 -4.05
CA ALA A 126 14.80 -10.48 -3.67
C ALA A 126 15.54 -11.40 -4.68
N ALA A 127 14.86 -12.43 -5.19
CA ALA A 127 15.40 -13.30 -6.24
C ALA A 127 15.53 -12.56 -7.60
N GLN A 128 14.52 -11.79 -8.02
CA GLN A 128 14.56 -11.03 -9.28
C GLN A 128 15.54 -9.84 -9.24
N ALA A 129 15.72 -9.21 -8.08
CA ALA A 129 16.70 -8.16 -7.85
C ALA A 129 18.14 -8.72 -7.86
N ALA A 130 18.34 -9.95 -7.38
CA ALA A 130 19.61 -10.66 -7.49
C ALA A 130 19.95 -11.02 -8.95
N GLU A 131 18.96 -11.35 -9.79
CA GLU A 131 19.17 -11.62 -11.22
C GLU A 131 19.39 -10.36 -12.08
N LYS A 132 18.83 -9.20 -11.69
CA LYS A 132 19.08 -7.91 -12.36
C LYS A 132 20.39 -7.22 -11.92
N GLY A 133 21.11 -7.82 -10.97
CA GLY A 133 22.31 -7.27 -10.34
C GLY A 133 23.64 -7.56 -11.03
N ASP A 134 23.66 -7.99 -12.29
CA ASP A 134 24.90 -8.17 -13.06
C ASP A 134 25.00 -7.16 -14.22
N PRO A 135 25.59 -5.96 -13.99
CA PRO A 135 26.03 -5.12 -15.09
C PRO A 135 27.43 -5.57 -15.52
N VAL A 136 27.48 -6.10 -16.74
CA VAL A 136 28.58 -6.04 -17.72
C VAL A 136 29.96 -5.65 -17.15
N ASN A 137 30.82 -6.64 -16.96
CA ASN A 137 32.25 -6.42 -17.09
C ASN A 137 32.81 -7.47 -18.05
N ALA A 138 32.76 -7.13 -19.34
CA ALA A 138 33.52 -7.79 -20.37
C ALA A 138 34.05 -6.69 -21.30
N GLU A 139 35.07 -5.98 -20.84
CA GLU A 139 36.10 -5.56 -21.78
C GLU A 139 36.85 -6.81 -22.25
N PRO A 140 37.09 -6.94 -23.56
CA PRO A 140 38.49 -7.09 -23.94
C PRO A 140 38.85 -6.27 -25.18
N GLY A 141 39.91 -5.48 -25.05
CA GLY A 141 41.13 -5.63 -25.85
C GLY A 141 41.07 -5.43 -27.37
N ALA A 142 41.60 -4.27 -27.78
CA ALA A 142 42.57 -4.05 -28.86
C ALA A 142 42.77 -5.11 -29.97
N GLY A 143 42.74 -4.63 -31.23
CA GLY A 143 43.35 -5.32 -32.37
C GLY A 143 43.15 -4.58 -33.70
N ASP A 144 44.22 -3.90 -34.13
CA ASP A 144 44.60 -3.37 -35.48
C ASP A 144 43.52 -2.94 -36.50
#